data_AF-A0A4U9D3L0-F1
#
_entry.id   AF-A0A4U9D3L0-F1
#
_cell.length_a   1.000
_cell.length_b   1.000
_cell.length_c   1.000
_cell.angle_alpha   90.00
_cell.angle_beta   90.00
_cell.angle_gamma   90.00
#
_symmetry.space_group_name_H-M   'P 1'
#
loop_
_entity.id
_entity.type
_entity.pdbx_description
1 polymer ?
#
loop_
_entity_poly.entity_id
_entity_poly.type
_entity_poly.pdbx_seq_one_letter_code
_entity_poly.pdbx_strand_id
1 'polypeptide(L)' 'MNASIDEQRHELVTLEKGRAPGDCGTQTRWRYDGQRFSLVRFAQQPQCDNWQRPDAWPTLWITR' A
#
# COMPACT_ATOMS: atom_id res chain seq x y z
N MET A 1 4.68 10.97 1.15
CA MET A 1 4.49 9.57 1.59
C MET A 1 3.66 9.60 2.85
N ASN A 2 2.59 8.82 2.90
CA ASN A 2 1.69 8.74 4.05
C ASN A 2 1.82 7.35 4.67
N ALA A 3 1.63 7.24 5.98
CA ALA A 3 1.69 5.99 6.72
C ALA A 3 0.56 5.93 7.75
N SER A 4 -0.02 4.75 7.95
CA SER A 4 -1.03 4.50 8.97
C SER A 4 -0.87 3.08 9.54
N ILE A 5 -1.32 2.88 10.78
CA ILE A 5 -1.31 1.57 11.44
C ILE A 5 -2.73 0.98 11.39
N ASP A 6 -2.83 -0.28 10.98
CA ASP A 6 -4.00 -1.13 11.19
C ASP A 6 -3.71 -2.00 12.42
N GLU A 7 -4.18 -1.54 13.58
CA GLU A 7 -3.91 -2.17 14.87
C GLU A 7 -4.51 -3.58 14.95
N GLN A 8 -5.67 -3.82 14.33
CA GLN A 8 -6.32 -5.13 14.35
C GLN A 8 -5.49 -6.21 13.64
N ARG A 9 -4.71 -5.81 12.63
CA ARG A 9 -3.88 -6.73 11.84
C ARG A 9 -2.40 -6.65 12.17
N HIS A 10 -2.02 -5.78 13.11
CA HIS A 10 -0.63 -5.40 13.38
C HIS A 10 0.13 -5.03 12.10
N GLU A 11 -0.51 -4.24 11.23
CA GLU A 11 0.01 -3.86 9.92
C GLU A 11 0.37 -2.38 9.84
N LEU A 12 1.55 -2.08 9.29
CA LEU A 12 1.89 -0.77 8.78
C LEU A 12 1.44 -0.68 7.31
N VAL A 13 0.56 0.27 7.02
CA VAL A 13 0.13 0.61 5.66
C VAL A 13 0.89 1.85 5.22
N THR A 14 1.59 1.78 4.09
CA THR A 14 2.24 2.95 3.48
C THR A 14 1.61 3.26 2.13
N LEU A 15 1.49 4.55 1.85
CA LEU A 15 1.00 5.09 0.59
C LEU A 15 2.02 6.08 0.04
N GLU A 16 2.61 5.72 -1.09
CA GLU A 16 3.46 6.58 -1.88
C GLU A 16 2.70 7.01 -3.13
N LYS A 17 1.97 8.12 -3.03
CA LYS A 17 1.24 8.70 -4.15
C LYS A 17 2.19 9.42 -5.10
N GLY A 18 1.99 9.25 -6.40
CA GLY A 18 2.73 9.98 -7.43
C GLY A 18 2.56 11.51 -7.28
N ARG A 19 3.59 12.27 -7.68
CA ARG A 19 3.55 13.74 -7.68
C ARG A 19 2.88 14.25 -8.96
N ALA A 20 1.59 13.98 -9.12
CA ALA A 20 0.76 14.52 -10.20
C ALA A 20 -0.71 14.51 -9.78
N PRO A 21 -1.57 15.35 -10.39
CA PRO A 21 -3.02 15.15 -10.35
C PRO A 21 -3.36 13.75 -10.89
N GLY A 22 -4.08 12.97 -10.10
CA GLY A 22 -4.48 11.60 -10.45
C GLY A 22 -4.12 10.58 -9.36
N ASP A 23 -4.92 9.53 -9.26
CA ASP A 23 -4.78 8.50 -8.23
C ASP A 23 -3.86 7.36 -8.69
N CYS A 24 -2.56 7.62 -8.64
CA CYS A 24 -1.49 6.66 -8.95
C CYS A 24 -0.47 6.58 -7.82
N GLY A 25 0.32 5.50 -7.83
CA GLY A 25 1.41 5.29 -6.88
C GLY A 25 1.49 3.85 -6.40
N THR A 26 2.06 3.68 -5.21
CA THR A 26 2.26 2.38 -4.56
C THR A 26 1.60 2.37 -3.20
N GLN A 27 0.87 1.30 -2.88
CA GLN A 27 0.41 0.98 -1.53
C GLN A 27 1.06 -0.32 -1.07
N THR A 28 1.68 -0.29 0.11
CA THR A 28 2.24 -1.51 0.72
C THR A 28 1.66 -1.75 2.11
N ARG A 29 1.58 -3.02 2.49
CA ARG A 29 1.20 -3.46 3.83
C ARG A 29 2.30 -4.35 4.38
N TRP A 30 2.74 -4.04 5.58
CA TRP A 30 3.79 -4.74 6.30
C TRP A 30 3.25 -5.25 7.62
N ARG A 31 3.34 -6.55 7.88
CA ARG A 31 2.93 -7.11 9.16
C ARG A 31 4.11 -7.21 10.10
N TYR A 32 3.92 -6.75 11.34
CA TYR A 32 4.89 -6.94 12.41
C TYR A 32 4.62 -8.26 13.13
N ASP A 33 5.64 -9.11 13.24
CA ASP A 33 5.56 -10.41 13.92
C ASP A 33 6.01 -10.37 15.39
N GLY A 34 6.33 -9.18 15.92
CA GLY A 34 6.94 -9.00 17.25
C GLY A 34 8.46 -8.82 17.21
N GLN A 35 9.09 -9.01 16.05
CA GLN A 35 10.52 -8.76 15.86
C GLN A 35 10.81 -7.92 14.62
N ARG A 36 10.13 -8.16 13.50
CA ARG A 36 10.40 -7.53 12.21
C ARG A 36 9.14 -7.30 11.40
N PHE A 37 9.24 -6.38 10.44
CA PHE A 37 8.23 -6.17 9.42
C PHE A 37 8.47 -7.09 8.22
N SER A 38 7.41 -7.75 7.78
CA SER A 38 7.40 -8.55 6.54
C SER A 38 6.34 -8.01 5.59
N LEU A 39 6.68 -7.85 4.31
CA LEU A 39 5.74 -7.38 3.28
C LEU A 39 4.64 -8.43 3.07
N VAL A 40 3.39 -8.07 3.34
CA VAL A 40 2.23 -8.97 3.16
C VAL A 40 1.39 -8.61 1.95
N ARG A 41 1.42 -7.35 1.49
CA ARG A 41 0.75 -6.93 0.25
C ARG A 41 1.51 -5.78 -0.41
N PHE A 42 1.67 -5.87 -1.73
CA PHE A 42 2.13 -4.79 -2.59
C PHE A 42 1.11 -4.54 -3.69
N ALA A 43 0.61 -3.32 -3.79
CA ALA A 43 -0.27 -2.87 -4.86
C ALA A 43 0.28 -1.61 -5.51
N GLN A 44 0.10 -1.50 -6.82
CA GLN A 44 0.62 -0.37 -7.58
C GLN A 44 -0.33 0.01 -8.71
N GLN A 45 -0.53 1.31 -8.87
CA GLN A 45 -1.17 1.94 -10.01
C GLN A 45 -0.12 2.80 -10.73
N PRO A 46 0.49 2.31 -11.82
CA PRO A 46 1.57 3.02 -12.49
C PRO A 46 1.08 4.25 -13.27
N GLN A 47 -0.17 4.22 -13.74
CA GLN A 47 -0.76 5.30 -14.53
C GLN A 47 -1.77 6.10 -13.71
N CYS A 48 -1.56 7.41 -13.66
CA CYS A 48 -2.49 8.34 -13.00
C CYS A 48 -3.74 8.49 -13.87
N ASP A 49 -4.85 7.90 -13.44
CA ASP A 49 -6.11 7.86 -14.17
C ASP A 49 -7.22 8.72 -13.53
N ASN A 50 -6.95 9.28 -12.34
CA ASN A 50 -7.90 10.06 -11.55
C ASN A 50 -9.21 9.29 -11.24
N TRP A 51 -9.13 7.96 -11.13
CA TRP A 51 -10.29 7.11 -10.94
C TRP A 51 -10.11 6.13 -9.77
N GLN A 52 -9.10 5.26 -9.83
CA GLN A 52 -8.97 4.18 -8.86
C GLN A 52 -8.28 4.67 -7.58
N ARG A 53 -8.95 4.46 -6.44
CA ARG A 53 -8.36 4.76 -5.13
C ARG A 53 -7.31 3.70 -4.75
N PRO A 54 -6.39 4.00 -3.81
CA PRO A 54 -5.31 3.08 -3.44
C PRO A 54 -5.73 1.68 -2.99
N ASP A 55 -6.93 1.53 -2.43
CA ASP A 55 -7.53 0.25 -2.04
C ASP A 55 -7.94 -0.61 -3.25
N ALA A 56 -8.24 0.01 -4.39
CA ALA A 56 -8.63 -0.66 -5.63
C ALA A 56 -7.45 -0.90 -6.60
N TRP A 57 -6.26 -0.41 -6.28
CA TRP A 57 -5.08 -0.61 -7.13
C TRP A 57 -4.72 -2.10 -7.30
N PRO A 58 -4.25 -2.51 -8.48
CA PRO A 58 -3.83 -3.88 -8.75
C PRO A 58 -2.82 -4.39 -7.72
N THR A 59 -3.10 -5.56 -7.16
CA THR A 59 -2.15 -6.23 -6.25
C THR A 59 -1.15 -7.02 -7.07
N LEU A 60 0.13 -6.68 -6.96
CA LEU A 60 1.19 -7.36 -7.70
C LEU A 60 1.89 -8.43 -6.84
N TRP A 61 1.78 -8.34 -5.51
CA TRP A 61 2.36 -9.32 -4.60
C TRP A 61 1.52 -9.49 -3.34
N ILE A 62 1.41 -10.74 -2.87
CA ILE A 62 0.85 -11.14 -1.57
C ILE A 62 1.72 -12.24 -0.97
N THR A 63 2.03 -12.13 0.32
CA THR A 63 2.64 -13.21 1.11
C THR A 63 1.55 -13.83 2.00
N ARG A 64 1.45 -15.16 2.03
CA ARG A 64 0.52 -15.91 2.89
C ARG A 64 1.18 -16.36 4.18
#